data_AF-A0A2V8ZIZ3-F1
#
_entry.id   AF-A0A2V8ZIZ3-F1
#
_cell.length_a   1.000
_cell.length_b   1.000
_cell.length_c   1.000
_cell.angle_alpha   90.00
_cell.angle_beta   90.00
_cell.angle_gamma   90.00
#
_symmetry.space_group_name_H-M   'P 1'
#
loop_
_entity.id
_entity.type
_entity.pdbx_description
1 polymer ?
#
loop_
_entity_poly.entity_id
_entity_poly.type
_entity_poly.pdbx_seq_one_letter_code
_entity_poly.pdbx_strand_id
1 'polypeptide(L)' 'MPIERKAEFFKGAQLKVGIIGCGYVGLPLALRFAEAGHKVTGFDTDPEKVAMLNNGRS' A
#
# COMPACT_ATOMS: atom_id res chain seq x y z
N MET A 1 -17.08 -5.09 -18.31
CA MET A 1 -17.47 -3.77 -17.77
C MET A 1 -16.23 -3.16 -17.12
N PRO A 2 -15.66 -2.06 -17.62
CA PRO A 2 -14.63 -1.36 -16.87
C PRO A 2 -15.29 -0.81 -15.60
N ILE A 3 -14.73 -1.13 -14.44
CA ILE A 3 -15.13 -0.51 -13.19
C ILE A 3 -14.58 0.91 -13.24
N GLU A 4 -15.46 1.89 -13.38
CA GLU A 4 -15.09 3.30 -13.26
C GLU A 4 -14.59 3.54 -11.83
N ARG A 5 -13.33 3.97 -11.67
CA ARG A 5 -12.73 4.26 -10.37
C ARG A 5 -12.50 5.77 -10.27
N LYS A 6 -13.54 6.50 -9.87
CA LYS A 6 -13.44 7.95 -9.60
C LYS A 6 -12.95 8.18 -8.17
N ALA A 7 -12.06 9.15 -7.98
CA ALA A 7 -11.53 9.50 -6.65
C ALA A 7 -12.64 9.85 -5.64
N GLU A 8 -13.74 10.42 -6.15
CA GLU A 8 -14.95 10.77 -5.42
C GLU A 8 -15.55 9.57 -4.66
N PHE A 9 -15.45 8.35 -5.21
CA PHE A 9 -15.99 7.14 -4.58
C PHE A 9 -15.25 6.71 -3.31
N PHE A 10 -14.10 7.31 -3.06
CA PHE A 10 -13.23 6.98 -1.94
C PHE A 10 -13.19 8.10 -0.88
N LYS A 11 -13.91 9.20 -1.10
CA LYS A 11 -13.92 10.36 -0.21
C LYS A 11 -14.52 10.00 1.15
N GLY A 12 -13.76 10.26 2.22
CA GLY A 12 -14.19 10.05 3.60
C GLY A 12 -14.24 8.58 4.06
N ALA A 13 -13.85 7.63 3.20
CA ALA A 13 -13.83 6.20 3.53
C ALA A 13 -12.43 5.74 3.97
N GLN A 14 -12.37 4.85 4.95
CA GLN A 14 -11.14 4.11 5.23
C GLN A 14 -10.93 3.05 4.15
N LEU A 15 -9.90 3.24 3.32
CA LEU A 15 -9.56 2.31 2.23
C LEU A 15 -8.74 1.11 2.72
N LYS A 16 -8.90 -0.01 2.01
CA LYS A 16 -7.98 -1.16 2.05
C LYS A 16 -7.14 -1.12 0.77
N VAL A 17 -5.85 -0.85 0.91
CA VAL A 17 -4.93 -0.62 -0.21
C VAL A 17 -3.94 -1.78 -0.29
N GLY A 18 -3.89 -2.45 -1.45
CA GLY A 18 -2.86 -3.44 -1.76
C GLY A 18 -1.81 -2.83 -2.68
N ILE A 19 -0.53 -2.98 -2.35
CA ILE A 19 0.59 -2.48 -3.16
C ILE A 19 1.50 -3.66 -3.52
N ILE A 20 1.71 -3.88 -4.81
CA ILE A 20 2.56 -4.95 -5.33
C ILE A 20 3.90 -4.33 -5.73
N GLY A 21 4.98 -4.78 -5.07
CA GLY A 21 6.34 -4.26 -5.14
C GLY A 21 6.62 -3.27 -4.01
N CYS A 22 7.54 -3.61 -3.10
CA CYS A 22 7.95 -2.80 -1.96
C CYS A 22 9.34 -2.17 -2.16
N GLY A 23 9.60 -1.70 -3.39
CA GLY A 23 10.83 -0.99 -3.75
C GLY A 23 10.71 0.53 -3.59
N TYR A 24 11.57 1.26 -4.31
CA TYR A 24 11.69 2.72 -4.26
C TYR A 24 10.36 3.49 -4.43
N VAL A 25 9.44 2.99 -5.27
CA VAL A 25 8.15 3.66 -5.49
C VAL A 25 7.07 3.11 -4.56
N GLY A 26 6.97 1.79 -4.47
CA GLY A 26 5.85 1.15 -3.77
C GLY A 26 5.92 1.29 -2.26
N LEU A 27 7.10 1.26 -1.65
CA LEU A 27 7.23 1.41 -0.20
C LEU A 27 6.87 2.84 0.25
N PRO A 28 7.40 3.93 -0.33
CA PRO A 28 6.94 5.28 0.00
C PRO A 28 5.45 5.47 -0.26
N LEU A 29 4.90 4.89 -1.33
CA LEU A 29 3.46 4.96 -1.61
C LEU A 29 2.64 4.25 -0.52
N ALA A 30 3.09 3.09 -0.04
CA ALA A 30 2.46 2.38 1.06
C ALA A 30 2.44 3.22 2.33
N LEU A 31 3.56 3.86 2.65
CA LEU A 31 3.67 4.74 3.81
C LEU A 31 2.74 5.95 3.69
N ARG A 32 2.65 6.60 2.53
CA ARG A 32 1.74 7.73 2.33
C ARG A 32 0.27 7.35 2.55
N PHE A 33 -0.18 6.19 2.07
CA PHE A 33 -1.55 5.74 2.31
C PHE A 33 -1.77 5.36 3.79
N ALA A 34 -0.79 4.78 4.46
CA ALA A 34 -0.87 4.46 5.87
C ALA A 34 -0.94 5.73 6.73
N GLU A 35 -0.11 6.74 6.44
CA GLU A 35 -0.13 8.06 7.07
C GLU A 35 -1.46 8.80 6.85
N ALA A 36 -2.12 8.59 5.71
CA ALA A 36 -3.46 9.09 5.44
C ALA A 36 -4.59 8.33 6.18
N GLY A 37 -4.25 7.35 7.04
CA GLY A 37 -5.20 6.61 7.88
C GLY A 37 -5.83 5.38 7.21
N HIS A 38 -5.32 4.97 6.05
CA HIS A 38 -5.83 3.79 5.34
C HIS A 38 -5.12 2.51 5.77
N LYS A 39 -5.82 1.38 5.64
CA LYS A 39 -5.22 0.05 5.89
C LYS A 39 -4.45 -0.37 4.65
N VAL A 40 -3.15 -0.55 4.77
CA VAL A 40 -2.26 -0.88 3.65
C VAL A 40 -1.66 -2.28 3.83
N THR A 41 -1.53 -3.03 2.75
CA THR A 41 -0.80 -4.30 2.70
C THR A 41 0.15 -4.28 1.51
N GLY A 42 1.45 -4.36 1.79
CA GLY A 42 2.49 -4.48 0.78
C GLY A 42 2.77 -5.95 0.44
N PHE A 43 3.03 -6.21 -0.84
CA PHE A 43 3.43 -7.52 -1.37
C PHE A 43 4.75 -7.37 -2.10
N ASP A 44 5.70 -8.26 -1.85
CA ASP A 44 6.96 -8.33 -2.61
C ASP A 44 7.29 -9.81 -2.83
N THR A 45 7.99 -10.12 -3.91
CA THR A 45 8.42 -11.49 -4.21
C THR A 45 9.63 -11.92 -3.39
N ASP A 46 10.34 -10.96 -2.80
CA ASP A 46 11.49 -11.18 -1.93
C ASP A 46 11.05 -11.43 -0.47
N PRO A 47 11.14 -12.67 0.04
CA PRO A 47 10.71 -12.99 1.40
C PRO A 47 11.59 -12.37 2.47
N GLU A 48 12.88 -12.13 2.20
CA GLU A 48 13.78 -11.49 3.17
C GLU A 48 13.42 -10.03 3.35
N LYS A 49 13.14 -9.33 2.23
CA LYS A 49 12.65 -7.95 2.26
C LYS A 49 11.32 -7.84 3.01
N VAL A 50 10.38 -8.75 2.76
CA VAL A 50 9.10 -8.79 3.48
C VAL A 50 9.32 -8.96 4.99
N ALA A 51 10.19 -9.89 5.41
CA ALA A 51 10.52 -10.09 6.80
C ALA A 51 11.18 -8.85 7.42
N MET A 52 12.12 -8.23 6.70
CA MET A 52 12.81 -7.01 7.13
C MET A 52 11.82 -5.85 7.34
N LEU A 53 10.94 -5.60 6.38
CA LEU A 53 9.92 -4.54 6.44
C LEU A 53 8.92 -4.78 7.58
N ASN A 54 8.47 -6.02 7.79
CA ASN A 54 7.59 -6.37 8.91
C ASN A 54 8.27 -6.19 10.29
N ASN A 55 9.60 -6.21 10.34
CA ASN A 55 10.38 -5.88 11.53
C ASN A 55 10.73 -4.38 11.62
N GLY A 56 10.13 -3.52 10.79
CA GLY A 56 10.36 -2.08 10.81
C GLY A 56 11.71 -1.65 10.26
N ARG A 57 12.35 -2.47 9.42
CA ARG A 57 13.63 -2.18 8.76
C ARG A 57 13.44 -2.00 7.25
N SER A 58 14.28 -1.18 6.61
CA SER A 58 14.24 -0.89 5.16
C SER A 58 15.58 -1.14 4.51
#